data_AF-A0A1B8ZZW1-F1
#
_entry.id   AF-A0A1B8ZZW1-F1
#
_cell.length_a   1.000
_cell.length_b   1.000
_cell.length_c   1.000
_cell.angle_alpha   90.00
_cell.angle_beta   90.00
_cell.angle_gamma   90.00
#
_symmetry.space_group_name_H-M   'P 1'
#
loop_
_entity.id
_entity.type
_entity.pdbx_description
1 polymer ?
#
loop_
_entity_poly.entity_id
_entity_poly.type
_entity_poly.pdbx_seq_one_letter_code
_entity_poly.pdbx_strand_id
1 'polypeptide(L)' 'MMKKKIDTEYRALTIIADMVIRFGTLHILNISTADTETLQSVRDNLEKIIKQNGYRMNYDRNIKSPLIKS' A
#
# COMPACT_ATOMS: atom_id res chain seq x y z
N MET A 1 -9.57 22.59 -18.06
CA MET A 1 -8.34 21.75 -18.11
C MET A 1 -8.23 20.95 -16.81
N MET A 2 -8.81 19.74 -16.74
CA MET A 2 -8.89 18.89 -15.53
C MET A 2 -7.64 17.99 -15.38
N LYS A 3 -6.46 18.58 -15.14
CA LYS A 3 -5.21 17.80 -14.94
C LYS A 3 -4.81 17.59 -13.47
N LYS A 4 -5.54 18.15 -12.49
CA LYS A 4 -5.04 18.30 -11.11
C LYS A 4 -5.58 17.32 -10.06
N LYS A 5 -6.73 16.66 -10.31
CA LYS A 5 -7.40 15.83 -9.29
C LYS A 5 -6.85 14.40 -9.21
N ILE A 6 -6.55 13.81 -10.36
CA ILE A 6 -5.98 12.46 -10.51
C ILE A 6 -4.62 12.36 -9.81
N ASP A 7 -3.82 13.43 -9.86
CA ASP A 7 -2.47 13.42 -9.30
C ASP A 7 -2.48 13.40 -7.76
N THR A 8 -3.37 14.16 -7.11
CA THR A 8 -3.49 14.15 -5.64
C THR A 8 -4.00 12.80 -5.13
N GLU A 9 -5.01 12.23 -5.77
CA GLU A 9 -5.57 10.92 -5.40
C GLU A 9 -4.52 9.81 -5.61
N TYR A 10 -3.83 9.78 -6.75
CA TYR A 10 -2.81 8.79 -7.04
C TYR A 10 -1.58 8.92 -6.12
N ARG A 11 -1.15 10.14 -5.79
CA ARG A 11 -0.06 10.38 -4.82
C ARG A 11 -0.43 9.89 -3.43
N ALA A 12 -1.67 10.11 -2.98
CA ALA A 12 -2.15 9.59 -1.71
C ALA A 12 -2.11 8.05 -1.68
N LEU A 13 -2.57 7.39 -2.75
CA LEU A 13 -2.51 5.94 -2.87
C LEU A 13 -1.06 5.41 -2.91
N THR A 14 -0.15 6.16 -3.53
CA THR A 14 1.28 5.80 -3.57
C THR A 14 1.89 5.81 -2.17
N ILE A 15 1.56 6.82 -1.34
CA ILE A 15 1.98 6.88 0.06
C ILE A 15 1.44 5.67 0.84
N ILE A 16 0.17 5.32 0.64
CA ILE A 16 -0.44 4.14 1.28
C ILE A 16 0.26 2.85 0.82
N ALA A 17 0.60 2.74 -0.46
CA ALA A 17 1.33 1.59 -1.00
C ALA A 17 2.73 1.45 -0.36
N ASP A 18 3.45 2.55 -0.17
CA ASP A 18 4.74 2.55 0.51
C ASP A 18 4.62 2.10 1.97
N MET A 19 3.54 2.48 2.67
CA MET A 19 3.25 1.99 4.02
C MET A 19 3.06 0.46 4.02
N VAL A 20 2.26 -0.07 3.08
CA VAL A 20 2.04 -1.53 2.94
C VAL A 20 3.35 -2.28 2.72
N ILE A 21 4.24 -1.77 1.87
CA ILE A 21 5.55 -2.38 1.62
C ILE A 21 6.41 -2.39 2.89
N ARG A 22 6.41 -1.28 3.65
CA ARG A 22 7.15 -1.17 4.92
C ARG A 22 6.61 -2.14 5.98
N PHE A 23 5.30 -2.33 6.08
CA PHE A 23 4.74 -3.35 6.98
C PHE A 23 5.25 -4.75 6.63
N GLY A 24 5.34 -5.07 5.34
CA GLY A 24 5.99 -6.30 4.88
C GLY A 24 7.41 -6.43 5.43
N THR A 25 8.20 -5.36 5.45
CA THR A 25 9.58 -5.44 5.99
C THR A 25 9.66 -5.67 7.49
N LEU A 26 8.62 -5.36 8.27
CA LEU A 26 8.65 -5.54 9.72
C LEU A 26 8.65 -7.02 10.12
N HIS A 27 8.15 -7.93 9.27
CA HIS A 27 8.09 -9.37 9.57
C HIS A 27 9.46 -9.99 9.88
N ILE A 28 10.57 -9.34 9.50
CA ILE A 28 11.95 -9.84 9.74
C ILE A 28 12.55 -9.36 11.07
N LEU A 29 11.86 -8.49 11.82
CA LEU A 29 12.42 -7.81 13.01
C LEU A 29 12.07 -8.48 14.35
N ASN A 30 11.72 -9.76 14.34
CA ASN A 30 11.40 -10.54 15.54
C ASN A 30 10.28 -9.89 16.39
N ILE A 31 9.25 -9.36 15.73
CA ILE A 31 8.05 -8.79 16.35
C ILE A 31 7.21 -9.86 17.04
N SER A 32 6.47 -9.47 18.08
CA SER A 32 5.58 -10.42 18.77
C SER A 32 4.44 -10.88 17.85
N THR A 33 3.81 -12.00 18.20
CA THR A 33 2.63 -12.51 17.46
C THR A 33 1.48 -11.50 17.50
N ALA A 34 1.23 -10.87 18.65
CA ALA A 34 0.18 -9.86 18.81
C ALA A 34 0.43 -8.63 17.94
N ASP A 35 1.69 -8.18 17.85
CA ASP A 35 2.09 -7.11 16.94
C ASP A 35 1.88 -7.54 15.49
N THR A 36 2.24 -8.77 15.13
CA THR A 36 2.07 -9.30 13.78
C THR A 36 0.59 -9.32 13.34
N GLU A 37 -0.33 -9.75 14.20
CA GLU A 37 -1.77 -9.73 13.93
C GLU A 37 -2.28 -8.30 13.72
N THR A 38 -1.83 -7.37 14.57
CA THR A 38 -2.19 -5.95 14.46
C THR A 38 -1.69 -5.37 13.14
N LEU A 39 -0.44 -5.64 12.78
CA LEU A 39 0.17 -5.17 11.53
C LEU A 39 -0.52 -5.77 10.29
N GLN A 40 -0.94 -7.04 10.35
CA GLN A 40 -1.69 -7.67 9.26
C GLN A 40 -3.06 -7.00 9.08
N SER A 41 -3.78 -6.72 10.16
CA SER A 41 -5.06 -5.99 10.10
C SER A 41 -4.89 -4.58 9.50
N VAL A 42 -3.84 -3.85 9.88
CA VAL A 42 -3.53 -2.53 9.30
C VAL A 42 -3.23 -2.66 7.81
N ARG A 43 -2.42 -3.65 7.41
CA ARG A 43 -2.10 -3.92 6.02
C ARG A 43 -3.35 -4.18 5.17
N ASP A 44 -4.23 -5.06 5.64
CA ASP A 44 -5.47 -5.41 4.92
C ASP A 44 -6.37 -4.19 4.70
N ASN A 45 -6.46 -3.31 5.70
CA ASN A 45 -7.24 -2.07 5.61
C ASN A 45 -6.64 -1.08 4.59
N LEU A 46 -5.31 -0.94 4.54
CA LEU A 46 -4.63 -0.09 3.56
C LEU A 46 -4.79 -0.63 2.13
N GLU A 47 -4.64 -1.94 1.94
CA GLU A 47 -4.87 -2.58 0.63
C GLU A 47 -6.34 -2.45 0.18
N LYS A 48 -7.30 -2.49 1.11
CA LYS A 48 -8.72 -2.24 0.82
C LYS A 48 -8.96 -0.83 0.30
N ILE A 49 -8.33 0.20 0.89
CA ILE A 49 -8.42 1.59 0.39
C ILE A 49 -7.90 1.67 -1.04
N ILE A 50 -6.74 1.06 -1.33
CA ILE A 50 -6.16 1.00 -2.67
C ILE A 50 -7.13 0.36 -3.67
N LYS A 51 -7.71 -0.79 -3.29
CA LYS A 51 -8.67 -1.53 -4.12
C LYS A 51 -9.95 -0.73 -4.41
N GLN A 52 -10.50 -0.07 -3.39
CA GLN A 52 -11.71 0.75 -3.54
C GLN A 52 -11.50 1.96 -4.46
N ASN A 53 -10.25 2.38 -4.67
CA ASN A 53 -9.89 3.44 -5.61
C ASN A 53 -9.49 2.91 -7.01
N GLY A 54 -9.72 1.63 -7.30
CA GLY A 54 -9.49 1.04 -8.63
C GLY A 54 -8.03 0.68 -8.92
N TYR A 55 -7.22 0.44 -7.89
CA TYR A 55 -5.84 0.00 -8.03
C TYR A 55 -5.59 -1.30 -7.27
N ARG A 56 -4.43 -1.90 -7.47
CA ARG A 56 -3.90 -3.01 -6.67
C ARG A 56 -2.41 -2.81 -6.43
N MET A 57 -1.92 -3.40 -5.34
CA MET A 57 -0.49 -3.40 -5.04
C MET A 57 0.31 -4.09 -6.14
N ASN A 58 1.45 -3.49 -6.48
CA ASN A 58 2.50 -4.12 -7.24
C ASN A 58 3.65 -4.48 -6.29
N TYR A 59 3.88 -5.77 -6.09
CA TYR A 59 4.94 -6.27 -5.22
C TYR A 59 6.26 -6.52 -5.97
N ASP A 60 6.30 -6.31 -7.28
CA ASP A 60 7.54 -6.41 -8.05
C ASP A 60 8.45 -5.21 -7.74
N ARG A 61 9.54 -5.49 -7.02
CA ARG A 61 10.54 -4.50 -6.61
C ARG A 61 11.33 -3.92 -7.79
N ASN A 62 11.23 -4.50 -8.98
CA ASN A 62 11.91 -4.03 -10.19
C ASN A 62 11.08 -2.99 -10.96
N ILE A 63 9.82 -2.75 -10.58
CA ILE A 63 8.92 -1.83 -11.27
C ILE A 63 8.83 -0.51 -10.49
N LYS A 64 8.92 0.63 -11.20
CA LYS A 64 8.87 1.98 -10.60
C LYS A 64 7.55 2.33 -9.92
N SER A 65 6.44 1.73 -10.35
CA SER A 65 5.11 2.02 -9.81
C SER A 65 4.68 0.94 -8.81
N PRO A 66 4.44 1.29 -7.53
CA PRO A 66 3.94 0.35 -6.52
C PRO A 66 2.44 0.03 -6.70
N LEU A 67 1.78 0.65 -7.69
CA LEU A 67 0.36 0.48 -7.99
C LEU A 67 0.16 0.06 -9.45
N ILE A 68 -0.77 -0.87 -9.66
CA ILE A 68 -1.30 -1.25 -10.97
C ILE A 68 -2.78 -0.89 -10.99
N LYS A 69 -3.27 -0.33 -12.10
CA LYS A 69 -4.70 -0.07 -12.26
C LYS A 69 -5.46 -1.40 -12.42
N SER A 70 -6.49 -1.58 -11.60
CA SER A 70 -7.33 -2.79 -11.56
C SER A 70 -8.48 -2.72 -12.54
#